data_AF-A0A950MFF1-F1
#
_entry.id   AF-A0A950MFF1-F1
#
_cell.length_a   1.000
_cell.length_b   1.000
_cell.length_c   1.000
_cell.angle_alpha   90.00
_cell.angle_beta   90.00
_cell.angle_gamma   90.00
#
_symmetry.space_group_name_H-M   'P 1'
#
loop_
_entity.id
_entity.type
_entity.pdbx_description
1 polymer ?
#
loop_
_entity_poly.entity_id
_entity_poly.type
_entity_poly.pdbx_seq_one_letter_code
_entity_poly.pdbx_strand_id
1 'polypeptide(L)'
;EMHFCTPYSMIEPIRDILTSSLQGETLEMDKRWVRLMKQQIQTAEVEIIADLGVARSSLGKILNMKVGDIIPITVPEIVEAKVDGVPVMECTYGKLNGQYALRVEKLLANSMNEIAQGEDNG
;
A
#
# COMPACT_ATOMS: atom_id res chain seq x y z
N GLU A 1 39.35 7.08 49.47
CA GLU A 1 38.59 6.39 48.40
C GLU A 1 37.92 5.16 48.98
N MET A 2 36.68 4.85 48.60
CA MET A 2 35.93 3.71 49.12
C MET A 2 35.73 2.70 48.00
N HIS A 3 36.34 1.52 48.14
CA HIS A 3 36.16 0.42 47.19
C HIS A 3 35.06 -0.49 47.72
N PHE A 4 34.01 -0.67 46.92
CA PHE A 4 32.95 -1.62 47.21
C PHE A 4 33.24 -2.91 46.46
N CYS A 5 33.44 -4.01 47.19
CA CYS A 5 33.68 -5.32 46.61
C CYS A 5 32.46 -6.20 46.90
N THR A 6 31.60 -6.41 45.90
CA THR A 6 30.52 -7.39 46.01
C THR A 6 31.03 -8.80 45.71
N PRO A 7 30.80 -9.79 46.58
CA PRO A 7 31.11 -11.18 46.29
C PRO A 7 30.39 -11.67 45.04
N TYR A 8 31.07 -12.47 44.22
CA TYR A 8 30.51 -13.00 42.97
C TYR A 8 29.19 -13.76 43.17
N SER A 9 29.03 -14.43 44.31
CA SER A 9 27.81 -15.15 44.70
C SER A 9 26.56 -14.26 44.79
N MET A 10 26.72 -12.95 44.99
CA MET A 10 25.59 -12.00 44.97
C MET A 10 25.21 -11.59 43.56
N ILE A 11 26.14 -11.67 42.60
CA ILE A 11 25.90 -11.36 41.19
C ILE A 11 25.34 -12.58 40.46
N GLU A 12 25.72 -13.79 40.84
CA GLU A 12 25.24 -15.06 40.26
C GLU A 12 23.70 -15.13 40.04
N PRO A 13 22.83 -14.84 41.03
CA PRO A 13 21.38 -15.01 40.86
C PRO A 13 20.72 -13.95 39.97
N ILE A 14 21.37 -12.81 39.76
CA ILE A 14 20.87 -11.69 38.95
C ILE A 14 21.70 -11.51 37.67
N ARG A 15 22.64 -12.43 37.41
CA ARG A 15 23.55 -12.38 36.26
C ARG A 15 22.75 -12.25 34.98
N ASP A 16 21.76 -13.11 34.79
CA ASP A 16 20.96 -13.14 33.56
C ASP A 16 20.19 -11.83 33.33
N ILE A 17 19.76 -11.15 34.40
CA ILE A 17 19.06 -9.86 34.32
C ILE A 17 20.05 -8.74 33.97
N LEU A 18 21.27 -8.78 34.52
CA LEU A 18 22.33 -7.81 34.25
C LEU A 18 23.00 -8.02 32.88
N THR A 19 23.09 -9.27 32.41
CA THR A 19 23.61 -9.63 31.08
C THR A 19 22.53 -9.57 30.01
N SER A 20 21.25 -9.44 30.39
CA SER A 20 20.15 -9.10 29.47
C SER A 20 20.21 -7.63 29.06
N SER A 21 21.40 -7.15 28.70
CA SER A 21 21.52 -6.02 27.81
C SER A 21 21.10 -6.53 26.42
N LEU A 22 19.91 -6.14 25.97
CA LEU A 22 19.51 -6.09 24.55
C LEU A 22 19.15 -7.42 23.85
N GLN A 23 18.40 -8.32 24.49
CA GLN A 23 17.88 -9.51 23.78
C GLN A 23 16.38 -9.77 23.98
N GLY A 24 15.63 -8.74 24.37
CA GLY A 24 14.16 -8.71 24.31
C GLY A 24 13.59 -7.61 23.42
N GLU A 25 14.34 -6.53 23.18
CA GLU A 25 13.81 -5.37 22.44
C GLU A 25 13.82 -5.53 20.92
N THR A 26 14.74 -6.29 20.33
CA THR A 26 14.88 -6.34 18.86
C THR A 26 13.78 -7.13 18.16
N LEU A 27 13.32 -8.28 18.69
CA LEU A 27 12.23 -9.05 18.09
C LEU A 27 10.82 -8.53 18.44
N GLU A 28 10.62 -7.98 19.65
CA GLU A 28 9.31 -7.42 20.04
C GLU A 28 9.05 -6.04 19.42
N MET A 29 10.09 -5.23 19.22
CA MET A 29 9.97 -3.94 18.53
C MET A 29 9.51 -4.12 17.09
N ASP A 30 9.98 -5.16 16.39
CA ASP A 30 9.63 -5.41 15.00
C ASP A 30 8.13 -5.75 14.83
N LYS A 31 7.58 -6.66 15.65
CA LYS A 31 6.14 -7.00 15.58
C LYS A 31 5.23 -5.81 15.91
N ARG A 32 5.59 -5.01 16.92
CA ARG A 32 4.82 -3.81 17.29
C ARG A 32 4.94 -2.72 16.23
N TRP A 33 6.12 -2.51 15.68
CA TRP A 33 6.36 -1.53 14.61
C TRP A 33 5.66 -1.93 13.32
N VAL A 34 5.73 -3.19 12.90
CA VAL A 34 4.96 -3.75 11.77
C VAL A 34 3.46 -3.57 11.98
N ARG A 35 2.95 -3.81 13.18
CA ARG A 35 1.53 -3.57 13.50
C ARG A 35 1.15 -2.10 13.38
N LEU A 36 1.96 -1.20 13.96
CA LEU A 36 1.71 0.24 13.90
C LEU A 36 1.80 0.75 12.46
N MET A 37 2.82 0.33 11.71
CA MET A 37 2.98 0.65 10.29
C MET A 37 1.81 0.12 9.47
N LYS A 38 1.37 -1.12 9.71
CA LYS A 38 0.17 -1.68 9.05
C LYS A 38 -1.07 -0.84 9.33
N GLN A 39 -1.26 -0.36 10.57
CA GLN A 39 -2.37 0.53 10.91
C GLN A 39 -2.25 1.89 10.21
N GLN A 40 -1.04 2.48 10.14
CA GLN A 40 -0.84 3.78 9.49
C GLN A 40 -0.96 3.69 7.95
N ILE A 41 -0.50 2.59 7.35
CA ILE A 41 -0.67 2.32 5.90
C ILE A 41 -2.15 2.22 5.53
N GLN A 42 -2.99 1.62 6.39
CA GLN A 42 -4.42 1.52 6.14
C GLN A 42 -5.13 2.89 6.07
N THR A 43 -4.58 3.91 6.72
CA THR A 43 -5.11 5.28 6.69
C THR A 43 -4.55 6.13 5.57
N ALA A 44 -3.60 5.62 4.78
CA ALA A 44 -3.08 6.35 3.63
C ALA A 44 -4.17 6.48 2.57
N GLU A 45 -4.47 7.72 2.18
CA GLU A 45 -5.40 8.01 1.10
C GLU A 45 -4.71 7.79 -0.25
N VAL A 46 -5.45 7.23 -1.21
CA VAL A 46 -4.97 7.01 -2.58
C VAL A 46 -5.97 7.57 -3.57
N GLU A 47 -5.45 8.13 -4.67
CA GLU A 47 -6.28 8.59 -5.77
C GLU A 47 -6.66 7.42 -6.67
N ILE A 48 -7.96 7.26 -6.92
CA ILE A 48 -8.49 6.27 -7.86
C ILE A 48 -8.88 6.99 -9.14
N ILE A 49 -8.33 6.53 -10.26
CA ILE A 49 -8.58 7.09 -11.60
C ILE A 49 -9.27 6.03 -12.45
N ALA A 50 -10.39 6.39 -13.08
CA ALA A 50 -11.06 5.52 -14.04
C ALA A 50 -11.09 6.17 -15.43
N ASP A 51 -10.41 5.54 -16.38
CA ASP A 51 -10.36 5.99 -17.76
C ASP A 51 -11.66 5.60 -18.48
N LEU A 52 -12.48 6.57 -18.88
CA LEU A 52 -13.71 6.28 -19.62
C LEU A 52 -13.44 5.81 -21.06
N GLY A 53 -12.35 6.25 -21.68
CA GLY A 53 -12.04 5.85 -23.04
C GLY A 53 -10.77 6.48 -23.56
N VAL A 54 -10.22 5.86 -24.61
CA VAL A 54 -8.98 6.29 -25.26
C VAL A 54 -9.24 6.53 -26.74
N ALA A 55 -8.86 7.72 -27.23
CA ALA A 55 -8.85 8.03 -28.65
C ALA A 55 -7.42 8.04 -29.20
N ARG A 56 -7.21 7.38 -30.33
CA ARG A 56 -5.98 7.55 -31.12
C ARG A 56 -6.17 8.71 -32.09
N SER A 57 -5.20 9.62 -32.14
CA SER A 57 -5.21 10.78 -33.03
C SER A 57 -3.80 11.06 -33.55
N SER A 58 -3.69 11.70 -34.71
CA SER A 58 -2.40 12.15 -35.24
C SER A 58 -1.98 13.46 -34.57
N LEU A 59 -0.68 13.70 -34.44
CA LEU A 59 -0.15 14.95 -33.87
C LEU A 59 -0.68 16.18 -34.61
N GLY A 60 -0.76 16.13 -35.94
CA GLY A 60 -1.33 17.22 -36.74
C GLY A 60 -2.80 17.52 -36.42
N LYS A 61 -3.60 16.50 -36.09
CA LYS A 61 -4.99 16.70 -35.66
C LYS A 61 -5.08 17.30 -34.27
N ILE A 62 -4.18 16.92 -33.36
CA ILE A 62 -4.08 17.51 -32.02
C ILE A 62 -3.71 19.00 -32.10
N LEU A 63 -2.73 19.34 -32.94
CA LEU A 63 -2.27 20.73 -33.12
C LEU A 63 -3.34 21.66 -33.72
N ASN A 64 -4.25 21.12 -34.54
CA ASN A 64 -5.30 21.89 -35.21
C ASN A 64 -6.64 21.89 -34.46
N MET A 65 -6.71 21.30 -33.25
CA MET A 65 -7.94 21.19 -32.48
C MET A 65 -8.44 22.57 -32.02
N LYS A 66 -9.74 22.81 -32.14
CA LYS A 66 -10.40 24.06 -31.75
C LYS A 66 -11.56 23.79 -30.79
N VAL A 67 -11.93 24.84 -30.05
CA VAL A 67 -13.12 24.80 -29.20
C VAL A 67 -14.33 24.47 -30.08
N GLY A 68 -15.04 23.38 -29.73
CA GLY A 68 -16.17 22.87 -30.49
C GLY A 68 -15.88 21.59 -31.29
N ASP A 69 -14.61 21.19 -31.42
CA ASP A 69 -14.27 19.94 -32.08
C ASP A 69 -14.71 18.72 -31.23
N ILE A 70 -15.28 17.72 -31.90
CA ILE A 70 -15.77 16.49 -31.27
C ILE A 70 -14.75 15.38 -31.46
N ILE A 71 -14.33 14.77 -30.35
CA ILE A 71 -13.45 13.59 -30.35
C ILE A 71 -14.33 12.35 -30.17
N PRO A 72 -14.52 11.52 -31.20
CA PRO A 72 -15.31 10.31 -31.06
C PRO A 72 -14.56 9.32 -30.18
N ILE A 73 -15.17 8.94 -29.06
CA ILE A 73 -14.68 7.91 -28.15
C ILE A 73 -15.78 6.87 -27.94
N THR A 74 -15.39 5.60 -27.92
CA THR A 74 -16.27 4.51 -27.49
C THR A 74 -15.95 4.21 -26.04
N VAL A 75 -16.90 4.46 -25.16
CA VAL A 75 -16.79 4.16 -23.73
C VAL A 75 -17.38 2.76 -23.50
N PRO A 76 -16.59 1.79 -22.98
CA PRO A 76 -17.13 0.48 -22.62
C PRO A 76 -18.08 0.59 -21.42
N GLU A 77 -18.98 -0.39 -21.27
CA GLU A 77 -19.92 -0.43 -20.14
C GLU A 77 -19.20 -0.59 -18.80
N ILE A 78 -18.15 -1.42 -18.80
CA ILE A 78 -17.26 -1.65 -17.66
C ILE A 78 -15.95 -0.90 -17.91
N VAL A 79 -15.54 -0.09 -16.94
CA VAL A 79 -14.28 0.66 -16.92
C VAL A 79 -13.38 0.16 -15.79
N GLU A 80 -12.07 0.21 -16.02
CA GLU A 80 -11.09 -0.15 -14.99
C GLU A 80 -10.75 1.08 -14.14
N ALA A 81 -10.83 0.93 -12.83
CA ALA A 81 -10.31 1.91 -11.89
C ALA A 81 -8.92 1.49 -11.44
N LYS A 82 -7.99 2.44 -11.49
CA LYS A 82 -6.56 2.25 -11.25
C LYS A 82 -6.09 3.12 -10.09
N VAL A 83 -5.11 2.61 -9.36
CA VAL A 83 -4.31 3.37 -8.39
C VAL A 83 -2.89 3.34 -8.89
N ASP A 84 -2.30 4.51 -9.13
CA ASP A 84 -0.93 4.65 -9.67
C ASP A 84 -0.68 3.79 -10.93
N GLY A 85 -1.68 3.75 -11.83
CA GLY A 85 -1.64 2.97 -13.07
C GLY A 85 -1.91 1.47 -12.93
N VAL A 86 -1.98 0.93 -11.71
CA VAL A 86 -2.30 -0.48 -11.46
C VAL A 86 -3.82 -0.66 -11.36
N PRO A 87 -4.44 -1.54 -12.16
CA PRO A 87 -5.88 -1.79 -12.10
C PRO A 87 -6.24 -2.53 -10.81
N VAL A 88 -7.18 -1.95 -10.04
CA VAL A 88 -7.61 -2.48 -8.74
C VAL A 88 -9.07 -2.94 -8.72
N MET A 89 -9.90 -2.44 -9.64
CA MET A 89 -11.31 -2.83 -9.71
C MET A 89 -11.93 -2.58 -11.10
N GLU A 90 -12.94 -3.38 -11.42
CA GLU A 90 -13.84 -3.19 -12.56
C GLU A 90 -15.12 -2.51 -12.06
N CYS A 91 -15.51 -1.42 -12.73
CA CYS A 91 -16.60 -0.56 -12.32
C CYS A 91 -17.52 -0.21 -13.48
N THR A 92 -18.79 0.06 -13.18
CA THR A 92 -19.68 0.80 -14.09
C THR A 92 -19.74 2.27 -13.67
N TYR A 93 -19.94 3.18 -14.63
CA TYR A 93 -20.01 4.62 -14.35
C TYR A 93 -21.45 5.13 -14.36
N GLY A 94 -21.71 6.19 -13.59
CA GLY A 94 -23.04 6.78 -13.49
C GLY A 94 -23.05 8.09 -12.73
N LYS A 95 -24.22 8.46 -12.21
CA LYS A 95 -24.39 9.62 -11.34
C LYS A 95 -25.09 9.24 -10.06
N LEU A 96 -24.59 9.75 -8.94
CA LEU A 96 -25.20 9.63 -7.62
C LEU A 96 -25.23 11.02 -6.98
N ASN A 97 -26.41 11.48 -6.54
CA ASN A 97 -26.58 12.79 -5.90
C ASN A 97 -26.00 13.98 -6.72
N GLY A 98 -26.11 13.91 -8.05
CA GLY A 98 -25.60 14.94 -8.96
C GLY A 98 -24.09 14.89 -9.23
N GLN A 99 -23.36 13.97 -8.60
CA GLN A 99 -21.93 13.75 -8.82
C GLN A 99 -21.71 12.52 -9.70
N TYR A 100 -20.61 12.51 -10.47
CA TYR A 100 -20.17 11.29 -11.16
C TYR A 100 -19.75 10.25 -10.13
N ALA A 101 -20.18 9.01 -10.34
CA ALA A 101 -19.91 7.91 -9.42
C ALA A 101 -19.55 6.64 -10.18
N LEU A 102 -18.73 5.82 -9.55
CA LEU A 102 -18.37 4.48 -10.00
C LEU A 102 -19.07 3.47 -9.08
N ARG A 103 -19.75 2.49 -9.68
CA ARG A 103 -20.26 1.33 -8.96
C ARG A 103 -19.31 0.18 -9.18
N VAL A 104 -18.75 -0.35 -8.09
CA VAL A 104 -17.83 -1.49 -8.13
C VAL A 104 -18.60 -2.75 -8.50
N GLU A 105 -18.21 -3.38 -9.60
CA GLU A 105 -18.74 -4.68 -10.01
C GLU A 105 -17.83 -5.81 -9.52
N LYS A 106 -16.51 -5.60 -9.57
CA LYS A 106 -15.51 -6.59 -9.16
C LYS A 106 -14.23 -5.95 -8.65
N LEU A 107 -13.68 -6.48 -7.56
CA LEU A 107 -12.34 -6.16 -7.09
C LEU A 107 -11.31 -7.06 -7.80
N LEU A 108 -10.25 -6.47 -8.32
CA LEU A 108 -9.13 -7.19 -8.90
C LEU A 108 -8.14 -7.48 -7.78
N ALA A 109 -7.95 -8.75 -7.46
CA ALA A 109 -6.91 -9.13 -6.51
C ALA A 109 -5.55 -8.91 -7.18
N ASN A 110 -4.74 -8.01 -6.63
CA ASN A 110 -3.30 -8.10 -6.85
C ASN A 110 -2.89 -9.48 -6.37
N SER A 111 -2.34 -10.30 -7.26
CA SER A 111 -1.72 -11.55 -6.90
C SER A 111 -0.53 -11.23 -5.97
N MET A 112 -0.79 -11.15 -4.68
CA MET A 112 0.18 -11.22 -3.58
C MET A 112 0.77 -12.64 -3.50
N ASN A 113 1.21 -13.20 -4.64
CA ASN A 113 1.77 -14.55 -4.69
C ASN A 113 3.30 -14.58 -4.77
N GLU A 114 3.99 -13.43 -4.76
CA GLU A 114 5.46 -13.38 -4.84
C GLU A 114 6.17 -13.17 -3.48
N ILE A 115 5.45 -13.00 -2.37
CA ILE A 115 6.08 -12.80 -1.04
C ILE A 115 6.14 -14.11 -0.22
N ALA A 116 5.46 -15.18 -0.66
CA ALA A 116 5.38 -16.44 0.10
C ALA A 116 6.55 -17.43 -0.17
N GLN A 117 7.53 -17.06 -0.99
CA GLN A 117 8.61 -17.97 -1.43
C GLN A 117 9.98 -17.51 -0.91
N GLY A 118 10.11 -17.42 0.42
CA GLY A 118 11.35 -16.93 1.05
C GLY A 118 11.69 -17.50 2.43
N GLU A 119 10.94 -18.48 2.95
CA GLU A 119 11.16 -19.03 4.30
C GLU A 119 11.16 -20.56 4.34
N ASP A 120 11.87 -21.21 3.41
CA ASP A 120 12.20 -22.64 3.56
C ASP A 120 13.63 -22.93 3.06
N ASN A 121 14.62 -22.36 3.75
CA ASN A 121 16.01 -22.81 3.71
C ASN A 121 16.65 -22.56 5.08
N GLY A 122 16.39 -23.47 6.02
CA GLY A 122 17.07 -23.58 7.31
C GLY A 122 17.19 -25.05 7.70
#